data_AF-A0A354I4L0-F1
#
_entry.id   AF-A0A354I4L0-F1
#
_cell.length_a   1.000
_cell.length_b   1.000
_cell.length_c   1.000
_cell.angle_alpha   90.00
_cell.angle_beta   90.00
_cell.angle_gamma   90.00
#
_symmetry.space_group_name_H-M   'P 1'
#
loop_
_entity.id
_entity.type
_entity.pdbx_description
1 polymer ?
#
loop_
_entity_poly.entity_id
_entity_poly.type
_entity_poly.pdbx_seq_one_letter_code
_entity_poly.pdbx_strand_id
1 'polypeptide(L)'
;MKKRSKGNKITVFSITVKEGQKMRKKSSYYDAKKSYAGYGLTKDMARSLLQECRAGKHTELVQQAARQAAPCIERWIISSIVEGKSLHDMEIKWELGESEIMPCCRNSFYARRKYTLAILNKMLEEKEV
;
A
#
# COMPACT_ATOMS: atom_id res chain seq x y z
N MET A 1 -42.82 45.10 34.40
CA MET A 1 -42.75 43.61 34.40
C MET A 1 -42.51 43.12 32.98
N LYS A 2 -41.62 42.12 32.82
CA LYS A 2 -41.25 41.37 31.58
C LYS A 2 -40.51 42.20 30.51
N LYS A 3 -39.45 41.73 29.85
CA LYS A 3 -38.55 40.58 29.96
C LYS A 3 -37.28 41.01 29.19
N ARG A 4 -36.10 40.63 29.69
CA ARG A 4 -34.83 40.74 28.95
C ARG A 4 -34.93 39.96 27.64
N SER A 5 -34.44 40.53 26.54
CA SER A 5 -33.85 39.73 25.46
C SER A 5 -32.69 40.51 24.84
N LYS A 6 -31.49 39.94 24.98
CA LYS A 6 -30.23 40.48 24.46
C LYS A 6 -30.20 40.27 22.95
N GLY A 7 -30.57 41.28 22.17
CA GLY A 7 -30.29 41.32 20.74
C GLY A 7 -28.86 41.82 20.53
N ASN A 8 -27.90 40.90 20.48
CA ASN A 8 -26.55 41.21 20.05
C ASN A 8 -26.27 40.39 18.80
N LYS A 9 -25.86 41.07 17.73
CA LYS A 9 -25.25 40.61 16.45
C LYS A 9 -25.92 41.32 15.29
N ILE A 10 -25.18 42.23 14.66
CA ILE A 10 -24.59 42.00 13.33
C ILE A 10 -23.36 42.91 13.29
N THR A 11 -22.17 42.31 13.37
CA THR A 11 -20.97 42.93 12.83
C THR A 11 -20.47 41.95 11.79
N VAL A 12 -20.64 42.35 10.54
CA VAL A 12 -20.17 41.63 9.37
C VAL A 12 -18.65 41.66 9.41
N PHE A 13 -18.04 40.62 9.99
CA PHE A 13 -16.61 40.40 9.85
C PHE A 13 -16.42 39.52 8.63
N SER A 14 -16.03 40.19 7.54
CA SER A 14 -15.56 39.60 6.29
C SER A 14 -14.59 38.46 6.60
N ILE A 15 -15.01 37.24 6.30
CA ILE A 15 -14.16 36.06 6.43
C ILE A 15 -13.29 36.04 5.18
N THR A 16 -12.11 36.64 5.27
CA THR A 16 -11.06 36.46 4.27
C THR A 16 -10.73 34.98 4.21
N VAL A 17 -11.03 34.35 3.07
CA VAL A 17 -10.69 32.97 2.78
C VAL A 17 -9.16 32.88 2.74
N LYS A 18 -8.53 32.44 3.83
CA LYS A 18 -7.10 32.09 3.81
C LYS A 18 -6.95 30.78 3.07
N GLU A 19 -6.78 30.92 1.76
CA GLU A 19 -6.15 29.96 0.88
C GLU A 19 -4.85 29.44 1.50
N GLY A 20 -4.57 28.16 1.30
CA GLY A 20 -3.33 27.53 1.76
C GLY A 20 -3.51 26.50 2.86
N GLN A 21 -4.55 25.66 2.78
CA GLN A 21 -4.39 24.30 3.30
C GLN A 21 -3.22 23.67 2.53
N LYS A 22 -2.02 23.71 3.11
CA LYS A 22 -0.91 22.85 2.70
C LYS A 22 -1.47 21.43 2.71
N MET A 23 -1.77 20.89 1.53
CA MET A 23 -1.86 19.45 1.35
C MET A 23 -0.56 18.90 1.92
N ARG A 24 -0.62 18.32 3.13
CA ARG A 24 0.37 17.35 3.56
C ARG A 24 0.45 16.38 2.40
N LYS A 25 1.56 16.39 1.66
CA LYS A 25 1.84 15.33 0.69
C LYS A 25 1.63 14.04 1.47
N LYS A 26 0.52 13.33 1.22
CA LYS A 26 0.45 11.92 1.57
C LYS A 26 1.61 11.33 0.78
N SER A 27 2.75 11.16 1.43
CA SER A 27 3.80 10.32 0.91
C SER A 27 3.10 9.01 0.59
N SER A 28 2.94 8.72 -0.70
CA SER A 28 2.45 7.44 -1.12
C SER A 28 3.37 6.42 -0.47
N TYR A 29 2.81 5.57 0.39
CA TYR A 29 3.54 4.57 1.18
C TYR A 29 4.46 3.71 0.30
N TYR A 30 4.11 3.59 -0.98
CA TYR A 30 4.92 3.03 -2.06
C TYR A 30 5.11 4.06 -3.19
N ASP A 31 6.28 4.08 -3.80
CA ASP A 31 6.55 4.83 -5.02
C ASP A 31 6.62 3.88 -6.22
N ALA A 32 5.78 4.13 -7.23
CA ALA A 32 5.68 3.33 -8.44
C ALA A 32 6.94 3.38 -9.31
N LYS A 33 7.67 4.50 -9.29
CA LYS A 33 8.90 4.69 -10.07
C LYS A 33 10.13 4.14 -9.35
N LYS A 34 10.04 3.87 -8.05
CA LYS A 34 11.17 3.42 -7.23
C LYS A 34 11.64 2.03 -7.65
N SER A 35 12.93 1.88 -7.92
CA SER A 35 13.58 0.59 -8.14
C SER A 35 13.65 -0.21 -6.82
N TYR A 36 14.05 -1.49 -6.88
CA TYR A 36 14.33 -2.26 -5.65
C TYR A 36 15.33 -1.55 -4.74
N ALA A 37 16.37 -0.94 -5.31
CA ALA A 37 17.40 -0.22 -4.55
C ALA A 37 16.81 0.93 -3.74
N GLY A 38 15.79 1.62 -4.27
CA GLY A 38 15.11 2.66 -3.49
C GLY A 38 14.37 2.11 -2.26
N TYR A 39 14.04 0.82 -2.21
CA TYR A 39 13.48 0.17 -1.02
C TYR A 39 14.54 -0.54 -0.16
N GLY A 40 15.84 -0.32 -0.42
CA GLY A 40 16.92 -1.01 0.30
C GLY A 40 17.16 -2.45 -0.16
N LEU A 41 16.60 -2.87 -1.30
CA LEU A 41 16.78 -4.21 -1.86
C LEU A 41 17.68 -4.20 -3.10
N THR A 42 18.59 -5.16 -3.20
CA THR A 42 19.22 -5.50 -4.48
C THR A 42 18.28 -6.39 -5.30
N LYS A 43 18.51 -6.44 -6.62
CA LYS A 43 17.74 -7.33 -7.50
C LYS A 43 17.92 -8.80 -7.13
N ASP A 44 19.14 -9.18 -6.72
CA ASP A 44 19.46 -10.56 -6.36
C ASP A 44 18.80 -10.95 -5.04
N MET A 45 18.81 -10.08 -4.02
CA MET A 45 18.06 -10.32 -2.78
C MET A 45 16.56 -10.49 -3.06
N ALA A 46 15.97 -9.61 -3.88
CA ALA A 46 14.56 -9.75 -4.25
C ALA A 46 14.26 -11.04 -5.00
N ARG A 47 15.19 -11.51 -5.86
CA ARG A 47 15.07 -12.79 -6.57
C ARG A 47 15.14 -13.97 -5.61
N SER A 48 16.12 -14.00 -4.72
CA SER A 48 16.28 -15.05 -3.72
C SER A 48 15.07 -15.13 -2.79
N LEU A 49 14.60 -13.99 -2.28
CA LEU A 49 13.39 -13.92 -1.45
C LEU A 49 12.17 -14.50 -2.17
N LEU A 50 11.97 -14.15 -3.45
CA LEU A 50 10.87 -14.71 -4.24
C LEU A 50 10.99 -16.23 -4.42
N GLN A 51 12.20 -16.75 -4.64
CA GLN A 51 12.43 -18.19 -4.75
C GLN A 51 12.12 -18.89 -3.43
N GLU A 52 12.57 -18.35 -2.30
CA GLU A 52 12.28 -18.88 -0.97
C GLU A 52 10.79 -18.87 -0.66
N CYS A 53 10.09 -17.77 -0.96
CA CYS A 53 8.64 -17.68 -0.77
C CYS A 53 7.89 -18.73 -1.59
N ARG A 54 8.31 -18.96 -2.84
CA ARG A 54 7.72 -19.97 -3.73
C ARG A 54 8.02 -21.40 -3.29
N ALA A 55 9.15 -21.61 -2.62
CA ALA A 55 9.48 -22.86 -1.96
C ALA A 55 8.68 -23.09 -0.66
N GLY A 56 7.76 -22.19 -0.31
CA GLY A 56 6.94 -22.29 0.91
C GLY A 56 7.64 -21.81 2.18
N LYS A 57 8.79 -21.15 2.06
CA LYS A 57 9.44 -20.52 3.23
C LYS A 57 8.74 -19.21 3.58
N HIS A 58 8.81 -18.83 4.86
CA HIS A 58 8.37 -17.53 5.36
C HIS A 58 6.89 -17.20 5.12
N THR A 59 6.02 -18.19 4.90
CA THR A 59 4.62 -17.97 4.48
C THR A 59 3.86 -17.03 5.41
N GLU A 60 4.02 -17.18 6.73
CA GLU A 60 3.39 -16.29 7.72
C GLU A 60 3.92 -14.86 7.62
N LEU A 61 5.23 -14.69 7.45
CA LEU A 61 5.86 -13.38 7.30
C LEU A 61 5.45 -12.71 5.99
N VAL A 62 5.27 -13.47 4.91
CA VAL A 62 4.76 -12.94 3.63
C VAL A 62 3.34 -12.40 3.81
N GLN A 63 2.47 -13.11 4.54
CA GLN A 63 1.12 -12.63 4.84
C GLN A 63 1.17 -11.34 5.67
N GLN A 64 1.99 -11.31 6.72
CA GLN A 64 2.15 -10.12 7.56
C GLN A 64 2.70 -8.93 6.78
N ALA A 65 3.74 -9.15 5.96
CA ALA A 65 4.34 -8.12 5.12
C ALA A 65 3.33 -7.60 4.07
N ALA A 66 2.54 -8.48 3.44
CA ALA A 66 1.53 -8.10 2.47
C ALA A 66 0.39 -7.28 3.11
N ARG A 67 -0.04 -7.67 4.32
CA ARG A 67 -1.04 -6.93 5.09
C ARG A 67 -0.56 -5.52 5.45
N GLN A 68 0.71 -5.38 5.82
CA GLN A 68 1.31 -4.07 6.10
C GLN A 68 1.47 -3.24 4.83
N ALA A 69 2.03 -3.81 3.76
CA ALA A 69 2.33 -3.14 2.50
C ALA A 69 1.06 -2.65 1.77
N ALA A 70 0.04 -3.52 1.74
CA ALA A 70 -1.03 -3.43 0.76
C ALA A 70 -2.32 -4.10 1.24
N PRO A 71 -2.92 -3.64 2.35
CA PRO A 71 -4.06 -4.33 2.98
C PRO A 71 -5.26 -4.53 2.03
N CYS A 72 -5.51 -3.57 1.13
CA CYS A 72 -6.63 -3.69 0.19
C CYS A 72 -6.40 -4.66 -0.99
N ILE A 73 -5.16 -5.11 -1.21
CA ILE A 73 -4.84 -6.09 -2.28
C ILE A 73 -3.96 -7.24 -1.76
N GLU A 74 -3.97 -7.49 -0.45
CA GLU A 74 -3.10 -8.45 0.24
C GLU A 74 -3.12 -9.82 -0.47
N ARG A 75 -4.33 -10.31 -0.81
CA ARG A 75 -4.53 -11.60 -1.48
C ARG A 75 -3.80 -11.69 -2.83
N TRP A 76 -3.94 -10.68 -3.69
CA TRP A 76 -3.26 -10.64 -4.99
C TRP A 76 -1.74 -10.54 -4.86
N ILE A 77 -1.24 -9.82 -3.85
CA ILE A 77 0.19 -9.72 -3.58
C ILE A 77 0.75 -11.07 -3.10
N ILE A 78 0.06 -11.74 -2.19
CA ILE A 78 0.43 -13.08 -1.71
C ILE A 78 0.46 -14.07 -2.87
N SER A 79 -0.60 -14.14 -3.69
CA SER A 79 -0.61 -15.02 -4.87
C SER A 79 0.53 -14.72 -5.84
N SER A 80 0.93 -13.45 -5.98
CA SER A 80 2.06 -13.11 -6.86
C SER A 80 3.43 -13.51 -6.31
N ILE A 81 3.61 -13.42 -4.99
CA ILE A 81 4.87 -13.73 -4.31
C ILE A 81 5.00 -15.23 -4.11
N VAL A 82 3.99 -15.88 -3.52
CA VAL A 82 4.00 -17.30 -3.12
C VAL A 82 3.71 -18.20 -4.31
N GLU A 83 2.63 -17.97 -5.04
CA GLU A 83 2.24 -18.83 -6.17
C GLU A 83 2.97 -18.46 -7.47
N GLY A 84 3.72 -17.35 -7.46
CA GLY A 84 4.47 -16.86 -8.61
C GLY A 84 3.62 -16.26 -9.72
N LYS A 85 2.31 -16.08 -9.50
CA LYS A 85 1.37 -15.54 -10.49
C LYS A 85 1.73 -14.11 -10.88
N SER A 86 1.73 -13.84 -12.17
CA SER A 86 1.82 -12.48 -12.68
C SER A 86 0.48 -11.77 -12.57
N LEU A 87 0.48 -10.44 -12.74
CA LEU A 87 -0.77 -9.70 -12.83
C LEU A 87 -1.62 -10.22 -13.99
N HIS A 88 -0.98 -10.52 -15.12
CA HIS A 88 -1.64 -11.01 -16.31
C HIS A 88 -2.38 -12.34 -16.05
N ASP A 89 -1.77 -13.27 -15.31
CA ASP A 89 -2.41 -14.54 -14.95
C ASP A 89 -3.66 -14.34 -14.08
N MET A 90 -3.66 -13.29 -13.25
CA MET A 90 -4.81 -12.94 -12.41
C MET A 90 -5.87 -12.15 -13.19
N GLU A 91 -5.48 -11.32 -14.16
CA GLU A 91 -6.40 -10.65 -15.08
C GLU A 91 -7.16 -11.68 -15.92
N ILE A 92 -6.49 -12.71 -16.45
CA ILE A 92 -7.14 -13.81 -17.17
C ILE A 92 -8.20 -14.50 -16.30
N LYS A 93 -7.86 -14.82 -15.04
CA LYS A 93 -8.82 -15.45 -14.10
C LYS A 93 -10.03 -14.58 -13.82
N TRP A 94 -9.84 -13.27 -13.74
CA TRP A 94 -10.95 -12.33 -13.60
C TRP A 94 -11.82 -12.29 -14.86
N GLU A 95 -11.22 -12.24 -16.05
CA GLU A 95 -11.96 -12.29 -17.33
C GLU A 95 -12.79 -13.57 -17.47
N LEU A 96 -12.30 -14.69 -16.91
CA LEU A 96 -13.00 -15.97 -16.85
C LEU A 96 -14.05 -16.06 -15.72
N GLY A 97 -14.17 -15.04 -14.86
CA GLY A 97 -15.08 -15.03 -13.71
C GLY A 97 -14.64 -15.91 -12.54
N GLU A 98 -13.40 -16.41 -12.54
CA GLU A 98 -12.84 -17.26 -11.49
C GLU A 98 -12.33 -16.47 -10.27
N SER A 99 -12.12 -15.15 -10.42
CA SER A 99 -11.59 -14.29 -9.36
C SER A 99 -12.18 -12.90 -9.36
N GLU A 100 -12.18 -12.26 -8.19
CA GLU A 100 -12.55 -10.85 -8.03
C GLU A 100 -11.61 -9.91 -8.80
N ILE A 101 -12.17 -8.78 -9.25
CA ILE A 101 -11.39 -7.72 -9.90
C ILE A 101 -10.40 -7.13 -8.90
N MET A 102 -9.13 -7.02 -9.30
CA MET A 102 -8.11 -6.42 -8.44
C MET A 102 -8.32 -4.89 -8.37
N PRO A 103 -8.44 -4.30 -7.16
CA PRO A 103 -8.74 -2.88 -7.01
C PRO A 103 -7.49 -1.99 -7.13
N CYS A 104 -6.61 -2.23 -8.10
CA CYS A 104 -5.48 -1.33 -8.38
C CYS A 104 -4.96 -1.43 -9.82
N CYS A 105 -4.22 -0.40 -10.26
CA CYS A 105 -3.57 -0.40 -11.56
C CYS A 105 -2.25 -1.20 -11.54
N ARG A 106 -1.82 -1.67 -12.72
CA ARG A 106 -0.58 -2.45 -12.92
C ARG A 106 0.65 -1.87 -12.23
N ASN A 107 0.88 -0.56 -12.39
CA ASN A 107 2.05 0.10 -11.79
C ASN A 107 1.98 0.09 -10.25
N SER A 108 0.80 0.30 -9.68
CA SER A 108 0.59 0.23 -8.23
C SER A 108 0.79 -1.19 -7.71
N PHE A 109 0.32 -2.19 -8.45
CA PHE A 109 0.51 -3.60 -8.10
C PHE A 109 2.00 -3.95 -7.96
N TYR A 110 2.80 -3.69 -9.00
CA TYR A 110 4.24 -4.00 -8.96
C TYR A 110 5.01 -3.14 -7.96
N ALA A 111 4.56 -1.91 -7.70
CA ALA A 111 5.13 -1.07 -6.65
C ALA A 111 4.91 -1.67 -5.26
N ARG A 112 3.67 -2.08 -4.96
CA ARG A 112 3.30 -2.73 -3.71
C ARG A 112 3.98 -4.08 -3.54
N ARG A 113 4.15 -4.85 -4.61
CA ARG A 113 4.92 -6.11 -4.59
C ARG A 113 6.38 -5.87 -4.21
N LYS A 114 7.04 -4.88 -4.84
CA LYS A 114 8.42 -4.49 -4.47
C LYS A 114 8.50 -4.08 -3.00
N TYR A 115 7.53 -3.29 -2.55
CA TYR A 115 7.54 -2.81 -1.18
C TYR A 115 7.29 -3.92 -0.15
N THR A 116 6.39 -4.86 -0.46
CA THR A 116 6.14 -6.05 0.36
C THR A 116 7.41 -6.85 0.56
N LEU A 117 8.20 -7.06 -0.50
CA LEU A 117 9.48 -7.76 -0.39
C LEU A 117 10.48 -7.01 0.51
N ALA A 118 10.46 -5.68 0.51
CA ALA A 118 11.34 -4.90 1.38
C ALA A 118 10.94 -5.01 2.85
N ILE A 119 9.63 -4.99 3.14
CA ILE A 119 9.11 -5.24 4.48
C ILE A 119 9.48 -6.64 4.94
N LEU A 120 9.27 -7.65 4.08
CA LEU A 120 9.64 -9.03 4.37
C LEU A 120 11.13 -9.18 4.68
N ASN A 121 12.00 -8.59 3.86
CA ASN A 121 13.45 -8.62 4.09
C ASN A 121 13.82 -8.04 5.46
N LYS A 122 13.22 -6.90 5.81
CA LYS A 122 13.44 -6.28 7.12
C LYS A 122 12.95 -7.16 8.27
N MET A 123 11.80 -7.81 8.13
CA MET A 123 11.28 -8.75 9.14
C MET A 123 12.19 -9.97 9.34
N LEU A 124 12.84 -10.43 8.26
CA LEU A 124 13.79 -11.52 8.33
C LEU A 124 15.09 -11.09 9.00
N GLU A 125 15.61 -9.91 8.66
CA GLU A 125 16.77 -9.32 9.33
C GLU A 125 16.54 -9.14 10.84
N GLU A 126 15.34 -8.72 11.25
CA GLU A 126 14.98 -8.55 12.67
C GLU A 126 14.81 -9.88 13.43
N LYS A 127 14.64 -11.00 12.74
CA LYS A 127 14.49 -12.35 13.34
C LYS A 127 15.81 -13.09 13.52
N GLU A 128 16.83 -12.75 12.75
CA GLU A 128 18.16 -13.34 12.81
C GLU A 128 19.06 -12.66 13.88
N VAL A 129 18.53 -11.64 14.58
CA VAL A 129 19.18 -10.90 15.69
C VAL A 129 18.60 -11.36 17.02
#